data_AF-A0A914Q6C8-F1
#
_entry.id   AF-A0A914Q6C8-F1
#
_cell.length_a   1.000
_cell.length_b   1.000
_cell.length_c   1.000
_cell.angle_alpha   90.00
_cell.angle_beta   90.00
_cell.angle_gamma   90.00
#
_symmetry.space_group_name_H-M   'P 1'
#
loop_
_entity.id
_entity.type
_entity.pdbx_description
1 polymer ?
#
loop_
_entity_poly.entity_id
_entity_poly.type
_entity_poly.pdbx_seq_one_letter_code
_entity_poly.pdbx_strand_id
1 'polypeptide(L)'
;MVVELFERVRINFLFVARIAKRNKIVAKEFFRSKTTIEYLGSIRQKEERFVDFERVCMSDIRCGRLQLEDLLISPLQRITRLPILLKEILKYTEGFDEKSRLERVLETMNENLRSIDDSVQWLHNFERLQQLQNLVLWPPVLEMEPKTFIPDFLKGALSKQFCENLLAHPRRKLVHEGPLEFVENGKITDCYCFLFNDMFLITKTKKAATKTKKGVHTSSKTEYYVVHKQPVPLDSCVFCDADSDENHSSMSLKNAFVVIHLTRYYQVVSVYTLQTSNKSEKVCF
;
A
#
# COMPACT_ATOMS: atom_id res chain seq x y z
N MET A 1 36.78 31.53 -4.46
CA MET A 1 36.04 30.60 -3.59
C MET A 1 34.57 30.39 -4.01
N VAL A 2 33.72 31.42 -4.15
CA VAL A 2 32.32 31.25 -4.66
C VAL A 2 32.29 30.88 -6.16
N VAL A 3 33.22 31.41 -6.95
CA VAL A 3 33.38 31.11 -8.39
C VAL A 3 33.91 29.68 -8.65
N GLU A 4 34.75 29.14 -7.76
CA GLU A 4 35.20 27.74 -7.82
C GLU A 4 34.10 26.74 -7.41
N LEU A 5 33.16 27.17 -6.56
CA LEU A 5 31.96 26.40 -6.26
C LEU A 5 31.05 26.33 -7.50
N PHE A 6 30.96 27.42 -8.28
CA PHE A 6 30.22 27.47 -9.55
C PHE A 6 30.85 26.60 -10.65
N GLU A 7 32.17 26.58 -10.77
CA GLU A 7 32.89 25.71 -11.73
C GLU A 7 32.79 24.21 -11.37
N ARG A 8 32.77 23.85 -10.08
CA ARG A 8 32.49 22.47 -9.64
C ARG A 8 31.02 22.05 -9.76
N VAL A 9 30.08 23.00 -9.77
CA VAL A 9 28.65 22.78 -10.06
C VAL A 9 28.38 22.68 -11.58
N ARG A 10 29.32 23.10 -12.42
CA ARG A 10 29.26 22.99 -13.88
C ARG A 10 29.40 21.55 -14.38
N ILE A 11 30.00 20.68 -13.57
CA ILE A 11 29.83 19.24 -13.71
C ILE A 11 28.38 18.96 -13.28
N ASN A 12 27.53 18.69 -14.27
CA ASN A 12 26.23 18.03 -14.19
C ASN A 12 24.93 18.80 -14.50
N PHE A 13 24.96 19.89 -15.26
CA PHE A 13 23.73 20.40 -15.91
C PHE A 13 23.09 19.35 -16.85
N LEU A 14 23.93 18.52 -17.49
CA LEU A 14 23.53 17.36 -18.32
C LEU A 14 23.12 16.11 -17.52
N PHE A 15 23.44 16.03 -16.23
CA PHE A 15 23.13 14.88 -15.37
C PHE A 15 21.88 15.13 -14.53
N VAL A 16 21.63 16.38 -14.10
CA VAL A 16 20.35 16.79 -13.51
C VAL A 16 19.22 16.68 -14.55
N ALA A 17 19.47 17.08 -15.81
CA ALA A 17 18.54 16.86 -16.91
C ALA A 17 18.38 15.36 -17.30
N ARG A 18 19.42 14.54 -17.14
CA ARG A 18 19.34 13.08 -17.31
C ARG A 18 18.62 12.36 -16.17
N ILE A 19 18.63 12.91 -14.95
CA ILE A 19 17.89 12.39 -13.79
C ILE A 19 16.38 12.54 -13.99
N ALA A 20 15.91 13.59 -14.66
CA ALA A 20 14.48 13.79 -14.95
C ALA A 20 13.88 12.71 -15.89
N LYS A 21 14.65 12.17 -16.84
CA LYS A 21 14.25 10.99 -17.65
C LYS A 21 14.32 9.66 -16.87
N ARG A 22 14.74 9.71 -15.60
CA ARG A 22 15.16 8.58 -14.75
C ARG A 22 14.29 8.41 -13.50
N ASN A 23 13.11 9.04 -13.43
CA ASN A 23 12.21 8.97 -12.26
C ASN A 23 11.84 7.53 -11.86
N LYS A 24 11.70 6.61 -12.83
CA LYS A 24 11.50 5.16 -12.56
C LYS A 24 12.72 4.48 -11.91
N ILE A 25 13.93 4.92 -12.21
CA ILE A 25 15.16 4.31 -11.68
C ILE A 25 15.40 4.79 -10.25
N VAL A 26 15.17 6.07 -9.95
CA VAL A 26 15.34 6.60 -8.58
C VAL A 26 14.29 6.03 -7.63
N ALA A 27 13.02 5.94 -8.05
CA ALA A 27 11.98 5.26 -7.26
C ALA A 27 12.29 3.76 -7.06
N LYS A 28 12.81 3.09 -8.10
CA LYS A 28 13.26 1.69 -8.01
C LYS A 28 14.48 1.53 -7.11
N GLU A 29 15.43 2.47 -7.11
CA GLU A 29 16.58 2.48 -6.22
C GLU A 29 16.16 2.73 -4.77
N PHE A 30 15.23 3.66 -4.52
CA PHE A 30 14.64 3.88 -3.19
C PHE A 30 14.03 2.59 -2.63
N PHE A 31 13.15 1.97 -3.41
CA PHE A 31 12.48 0.73 -3.01
C PHE A 31 13.49 -0.39 -2.81
N ARG A 32 14.44 -0.54 -3.75
CA ARG A 32 15.52 -1.52 -3.64
C ARG A 32 16.34 -1.28 -2.38
N SER A 33 16.69 -0.05 -2.00
CA SER A 33 17.43 0.22 -0.76
C SER A 33 16.65 -0.24 0.47
N LYS A 34 15.34 0.00 0.55
CA LYS A 34 14.50 -0.49 1.67
C LYS A 34 14.47 -2.02 1.76
N THR A 35 14.14 -2.70 0.66
CA THR A 35 14.15 -4.18 0.61
C THR A 35 15.55 -4.76 0.85
N THR A 36 16.61 -4.07 0.38
CA THR A 36 18.00 -4.48 0.58
C THR A 36 18.39 -4.37 2.06
N ILE A 37 17.95 -3.34 2.79
CA ILE A 37 18.21 -3.20 4.22
C ILE A 37 17.49 -4.30 5.02
N GLU A 38 16.25 -4.61 4.67
CA GLU A 38 15.50 -5.73 5.28
C GLU A 38 16.20 -7.07 5.03
N TYR A 39 16.64 -7.31 3.79
CA TYR A 39 17.41 -8.48 3.41
C TYR A 39 18.78 -8.54 4.13
N LEU A 40 19.46 -7.39 4.26
CA LEU A 40 20.72 -7.24 4.98
C LEU A 40 20.57 -7.67 6.45
N GLY A 41 19.47 -7.28 7.10
CA GLY A 41 19.14 -7.75 8.44
C GLY A 41 18.97 -9.28 8.50
N SER A 42 18.26 -9.87 7.53
CA SER A 42 18.08 -11.33 7.43
C SER A 42 19.41 -12.08 7.24
N ILE A 43 20.26 -11.63 6.30
CA ILE A 43 21.50 -12.35 5.99
C ILE A 43 22.53 -12.26 7.12
N ARG A 44 22.61 -11.12 7.83
CA ARG A 44 23.46 -10.98 9.03
C ARG A 44 23.08 -11.95 10.15
N GLN A 45 21.80 -12.31 10.27
CA GLN A 45 21.35 -13.31 11.26
C GLN A 45 21.60 -14.75 10.82
N LYS A 46 21.57 -15.02 9.51
CA LYS A 46 21.65 -16.37 8.95
C LYS A 46 23.08 -16.82 8.64
N GLU A 47 23.96 -15.88 8.31
CA GLU A 47 25.29 -16.18 7.78
C GLU A 47 26.39 -15.38 8.49
N GLU A 48 27.08 -16.02 9.43
CA GLU A 48 28.21 -15.42 10.16
C GLU A 48 29.37 -15.00 9.24
N ARG A 49 29.63 -15.78 8.18
CA ARG A 49 30.65 -15.44 7.16
C ARG A 49 30.37 -14.12 6.45
N PHE A 50 29.11 -13.78 6.24
CA PHE A 50 28.73 -12.50 5.66
C PHE A 50 29.06 -11.35 6.62
N VAL A 51 28.80 -11.53 7.92
CA VAL A 51 29.11 -10.53 8.95
C VAL A 51 30.61 -10.26 9.03
N ASP A 52 31.45 -11.30 8.96
CA ASP A 52 32.90 -11.13 8.95
C ASP A 52 33.40 -10.45 7.65
N PHE A 53 32.86 -10.84 6.50
CA PHE A 53 33.16 -10.19 5.22
C PHE A 53 32.77 -8.71 5.23
N GLU A 54 31.57 -8.40 5.70
CA GLU A 54 31.09 -7.03 5.86
C GLU A 54 32.03 -6.23 6.76
N ARG A 55 32.42 -6.78 7.92
CA ARG A 55 33.37 -6.11 8.84
C ARG A 55 34.69 -5.76 8.15
N VAL A 56 35.24 -6.66 7.33
CA VAL A 56 36.45 -6.41 6.54
C VAL A 56 36.22 -5.28 5.54
N CYS A 57 35.13 -5.33 4.76
CA CYS A 57 34.80 -4.27 3.81
C CYS A 57 34.61 -2.91 4.49
N MET A 58 33.96 -2.87 5.66
CA MET A 58 33.69 -1.63 6.40
C MET A 58 34.94 -1.03 7.07
N SER A 59 36.04 -1.78 7.15
CA SER A 59 37.33 -1.26 7.62
C SER A 59 38.08 -0.42 6.57
N ASP A 60 37.62 -0.43 5.32
CA ASP A 60 38.22 0.35 4.24
C ASP A 60 38.04 1.86 4.47
N ILE A 61 39.12 2.62 4.32
CA ILE A 61 39.13 4.08 4.47
C ILE A 61 38.11 4.78 3.54
N ARG A 62 37.78 4.20 2.39
CA ARG A 62 36.83 4.74 1.41
C ARG A 62 35.40 4.75 1.93
N CYS A 63 35.07 3.92 2.93
CA CYS A 63 33.76 3.90 3.57
C CYS A 63 33.53 5.13 4.48
N GLY A 64 34.58 5.87 4.85
CA GLY A 64 34.43 7.14 5.56
C GLY A 64 33.73 7.04 6.92
N ARG A 65 33.88 5.89 7.62
CA ARG A 65 33.18 5.53 8.88
C ARG A 65 31.66 5.38 8.77
N LEU A 66 31.09 5.43 7.58
CA LEU A 66 29.67 5.13 7.34
C LEU A 66 29.42 3.64 7.50
N GLN A 67 28.22 3.26 7.94
CA GLN A 67 27.76 1.86 7.88
C GLN A 67 27.27 1.51 6.47
N LEU A 68 27.11 0.22 6.17
CA LEU A 68 26.62 -0.23 4.86
C LEU A 68 25.22 0.35 4.56
N GLU A 69 24.36 0.43 5.57
CA GLU A 69 23.02 1.04 5.48
C GLU A 69 23.09 2.52 5.11
N ASP A 70 24.02 3.27 5.70
CA ASP A 70 24.21 4.69 5.40
C ASP A 70 24.64 4.88 3.94
N LEU A 71 25.53 4.01 3.45
CA LEU A 71 25.98 4.01 2.06
C LEU A 71 24.82 3.71 1.09
N LEU A 72 23.93 2.76 1.45
CA LEU A 72 22.75 2.38 0.66
C LEU A 72 21.70 3.49 0.56
N ILE A 73 21.56 4.33 1.60
CA ILE A 73 20.59 5.43 1.64
C ILE A 73 21.18 6.76 1.13
N SER A 74 22.52 6.89 1.09
CA SER A 74 23.21 8.13 0.71
C SER A 74 22.79 8.78 -0.63
N PRO A 75 22.47 8.03 -1.72
CA PRO A 75 22.08 8.67 -2.99
C PRO A 75 20.73 9.38 -2.87
N LEU A 76 19.79 8.78 -2.13
CA LEU A 76 18.49 9.35 -1.85
C LEU A 76 18.62 10.61 -0.98
N GLN A 77 19.38 10.53 0.11
CA GLN A 77 19.64 11.68 0.98
C GLN A 77 20.27 12.85 0.22
N ARG A 78 21.13 12.56 -0.75
CA ARG A 78 21.73 13.59 -1.59
C ARG A 78 20.68 14.28 -2.45
N ILE A 79 19.81 13.52 -3.13
CA ILE A 79 18.77 14.07 -4.00
C ILE A 79 17.77 14.93 -3.22
N THR A 80 17.36 14.52 -2.01
CA THR A 80 16.41 15.28 -1.17
C THR A 80 17.01 16.55 -0.56
N ARG A 81 18.34 16.62 -0.40
CA ARG A 81 19.05 17.82 0.10
C ARG A 81 19.29 18.88 -0.98
N LEU A 82 19.36 18.50 -2.26
CA LEU A 82 19.67 19.44 -3.34
C LEU A 82 18.70 20.63 -3.42
N PRO A 83 17.37 20.47 -3.30
CA PRO A 83 16.46 21.62 -3.27
C PRO A 83 16.75 22.58 -2.11
N ILE A 84 17.15 22.08 -0.94
CA ILE A 84 17.46 22.91 0.24
C ILE A 84 18.70 23.76 -0.05
N LEU A 85 19.75 23.15 -0.59
CA LEU A 85 20.99 23.83 -0.96
C LEU A 85 20.75 24.87 -2.07
N LEU A 86 19.97 24.52 -3.09
CA LEU A 86 19.64 25.43 -4.18
C LEU A 86 18.78 26.61 -3.72
N LYS A 87 17.84 26.40 -2.77
CA LYS A 87 17.11 27.49 -2.11
C LYS A 87 18.06 28.44 -1.41
N GLU A 88 19.08 27.92 -0.74
CA GLU A 88 20.04 28.75 -0.04
C GLU A 88 20.89 29.58 -1.02
N ILE A 89 21.37 28.97 -2.11
CA ILE A 89 22.08 29.67 -3.19
C ILE A 89 21.20 30.77 -3.81
N LEU A 90 19.90 30.48 -4.02
CA LEU A 90 18.95 31.42 -4.60
C LEU A 90 18.82 32.71 -3.78
N LYS A 91 18.87 32.60 -2.44
CA LYS A 91 18.82 33.77 -1.55
C LYS A 91 19.96 34.77 -1.79
N TYR A 92 21.14 34.28 -2.13
CA TYR A 92 22.35 35.11 -2.33
C TYR A 92 22.67 35.38 -3.81
N THR A 93 21.81 34.96 -4.74
CA THR A 93 22.00 35.22 -6.17
C THR A 93 21.41 36.59 -6.52
N GLU A 94 22.18 37.51 -7.10
CA GLU A 94 21.70 38.87 -7.40
C GLU A 94 21.15 39.02 -8.84
N GLY A 95 21.72 38.28 -9.81
CA GLY A 95 21.33 38.36 -11.21
C GLY A 95 19.92 37.81 -11.49
N PHE A 96 19.08 38.62 -12.17
CA PHE A 96 17.70 38.24 -12.49
C PHE A 96 17.60 36.98 -13.37
N ASP A 97 18.42 36.88 -14.42
CA ASP A 97 18.44 35.69 -15.30
C ASP A 97 18.93 34.44 -14.56
N GLU A 98 19.94 34.57 -13.70
CA GLU A 98 20.46 33.46 -12.89
C GLU A 98 19.45 32.98 -11.84
N LYS A 99 18.78 33.93 -11.15
CA LYS A 99 17.66 33.63 -10.24
C LYS A 99 16.55 32.87 -10.95
N SER A 100 16.09 33.36 -12.10
CA SER A 100 15.02 32.72 -12.87
C SER A 100 15.40 31.31 -13.33
N ARG A 101 16.64 31.10 -13.78
CA ARG A 101 17.15 29.76 -14.12
C ARG A 101 17.17 28.84 -12.90
N LEU A 102 17.61 29.34 -11.75
CA LEU A 102 17.70 28.56 -10.52
C LEU A 102 16.32 28.20 -9.95
N GLU A 103 15.34 29.11 -10.04
CA GLU A 103 13.93 28.84 -9.70
C GLU A 103 13.35 27.71 -10.54
N ARG A 104 13.57 27.74 -11.87
CA ARG A 104 13.11 26.66 -12.77
C ARG A 104 13.73 25.31 -12.45
N VAL A 105 15.02 25.28 -12.12
CA VAL A 105 15.71 24.05 -11.68
C VAL A 105 15.12 23.56 -10.36
N LEU A 106 14.81 24.46 -9.44
CA LEU A 106 14.22 24.14 -8.16
C LEU A 106 12.82 23.54 -8.29
N GLU A 107 11.99 24.13 -9.14
CA GLU A 107 10.67 23.62 -9.49
C GLU A 107 10.76 22.21 -10.08
N THR A 108 11.61 22.02 -11.10
CA THR A 108 11.86 20.72 -11.71
C THR A 108 12.34 19.67 -10.69
N MET A 109 13.22 20.04 -9.75
CA MET A 109 13.67 19.13 -8.70
C MET A 109 12.55 18.75 -7.73
N ASN A 110 11.72 19.71 -7.32
CA ASN A 110 10.59 19.44 -6.42
C ASN A 110 9.54 18.55 -7.10
N GLU A 111 9.26 18.78 -8.37
CA GLU A 111 8.37 17.91 -9.17
C GLU A 111 8.90 16.49 -9.26
N ASN A 112 10.21 16.32 -9.52
CA ASN A 112 10.83 14.99 -9.56
C ASN A 112 10.75 14.29 -8.20
N LEU A 113 10.98 15.00 -7.09
CA LEU A 113 10.85 14.45 -5.74
C LEU A 113 9.42 13.99 -5.45
N ARG A 114 8.41 14.80 -5.81
CA ARG A 114 6.99 14.41 -5.70
C ARG A 114 6.68 13.17 -6.55
N SER A 115 7.15 13.13 -7.80
CA SER A 115 6.95 11.98 -8.69
C SER A 115 7.60 10.69 -8.16
N ILE A 116 8.76 10.79 -7.51
CA ILE A 116 9.41 9.66 -6.83
C ILE A 116 8.55 9.19 -5.66
N ASP A 117 8.07 10.11 -4.82
CA ASP A 117 7.20 9.81 -3.68
C ASP A 117 5.92 9.09 -4.13
N ASP A 118 5.24 9.62 -5.15
CA ASP A 118 4.05 8.99 -5.76
C ASP A 118 4.35 7.57 -6.29
N SER A 119 5.52 7.37 -6.90
CA SER A 119 5.93 6.06 -7.42
C SER A 119 6.20 5.06 -6.30
N VAL A 120 6.80 5.50 -5.20
CA VAL A 120 7.04 4.67 -4.01
C VAL A 120 5.72 4.29 -3.36
N GLN A 121 4.80 5.25 -3.20
CA GLN A 121 3.46 4.98 -2.69
C GLN A 121 2.69 4.00 -3.58
N TRP A 122 2.80 4.15 -4.91
CA TRP A 122 2.20 3.21 -5.86
C TRP A 122 2.79 1.80 -5.73
N LEU A 123 4.11 1.66 -5.59
CA LEU A 123 4.77 0.36 -5.39
C LEU A 123 4.31 -0.32 -4.10
N HIS A 124 4.25 0.41 -2.98
CA HIS A 124 3.76 -0.12 -1.71
C HIS A 124 2.31 -0.58 -1.80
N ASN A 125 1.44 0.22 -2.43
CA ASN A 125 0.07 -0.19 -2.71
C ASN A 125 0.03 -1.46 -3.58
N PHE A 126 0.79 -1.51 -4.67
CA PHE A 126 0.78 -2.66 -5.57
C PHE A 126 1.29 -3.94 -4.89
N GLU A 127 2.34 -3.86 -4.07
CA GLU A 127 2.82 -4.97 -3.26
C GLU A 127 1.75 -5.46 -2.27
N ARG A 128 1.06 -4.53 -1.59
CA ARG A 128 -0.06 -4.88 -0.72
C ARG A 128 -1.18 -5.58 -1.48
N LEU A 129 -1.54 -5.10 -2.68
CA LEU A 129 -2.55 -5.74 -3.53
C LEU A 129 -2.14 -7.15 -3.99
N GLN A 130 -0.85 -7.37 -4.28
CA GLN A 130 -0.32 -8.70 -4.59
C GLN A 130 -0.42 -9.64 -3.39
N GLN A 131 -0.13 -9.15 -2.18
CA GLN A 131 -0.34 -9.93 -0.95
C GLN A 131 -1.82 -10.29 -0.80
N LEU A 132 -2.73 -9.31 -0.92
CA LEU A 132 -4.17 -9.54 -0.80
C LEU A 132 -4.70 -10.51 -1.86
N GLN A 133 -4.19 -10.48 -3.09
CA GLN A 133 -4.55 -11.45 -4.14
C GLN A 133 -4.30 -12.91 -3.72
N ASN A 134 -3.31 -13.15 -2.85
CA ASN A 134 -2.98 -14.47 -2.34
C ASN A 134 -3.71 -14.82 -1.02
N LEU A 135 -4.06 -13.80 -0.23
CA LEU A 135 -4.72 -13.99 1.08
C LEU A 135 -6.25 -14.02 0.98
N VAL A 136 -6.82 -13.36 -0.03
CA VAL A 136 -8.27 -13.34 -0.26
C VAL A 136 -8.71 -14.60 -1.02
N LEU A 137 -9.59 -15.36 -0.39
CA LEU A 137 -10.15 -16.59 -0.92
C LEU A 137 -11.57 -16.34 -1.43
N TRP A 138 -11.82 -16.73 -2.67
CA TRP A 138 -13.09 -16.53 -3.35
C TRP A 138 -13.90 -17.85 -3.36
N PRO A 139 -14.99 -17.93 -2.58
CA PRO A 139 -15.80 -19.15 -2.53
C PRO A 139 -16.45 -19.45 -3.89
N PRO A 140 -16.65 -20.74 -4.22
CA PRO A 140 -17.44 -21.13 -5.39
C PRO A 140 -18.85 -20.54 -5.34
N VAL A 141 -19.46 -20.32 -6.52
CA VAL A 141 -20.83 -19.78 -6.62
C VAL A 141 -21.83 -20.59 -5.81
N LEU A 142 -21.67 -21.92 -5.76
CA LEU A 142 -22.54 -22.83 -5.01
C LEU A 142 -22.52 -22.58 -3.50
N GLU A 143 -21.39 -22.14 -2.94
CA GLU A 143 -21.29 -21.80 -1.50
C GLU A 143 -21.93 -20.43 -1.21
N MET A 144 -21.82 -19.49 -2.16
CA MET A 144 -22.36 -18.14 -2.00
C MET A 144 -23.88 -18.11 -2.21
N GLU A 145 -24.40 -18.93 -3.13
CA GLU A 145 -25.82 -19.02 -3.46
C GLU A 145 -26.29 -20.48 -3.47
N PRO A 146 -26.48 -21.11 -2.30
CA PRO A 146 -26.82 -22.53 -2.20
C PRO A 146 -28.21 -22.87 -2.76
N LYS A 147 -29.05 -21.86 -3.00
CA LYS A 147 -30.41 -22.03 -3.56
C LYS A 147 -30.43 -21.97 -5.09
N THR A 148 -29.32 -21.60 -5.72
CA THR A 148 -29.24 -21.45 -7.18
C THR A 148 -29.12 -22.83 -7.83
N PHE A 149 -30.04 -23.15 -8.75
CA PHE A 149 -29.96 -24.38 -9.54
C PHE A 149 -28.86 -24.23 -10.62
N ILE A 150 -27.88 -25.13 -10.58
CA ILE A 150 -26.78 -25.17 -11.56
C ILE A 150 -26.79 -26.55 -12.23
N PRO A 151 -26.97 -26.62 -13.56
CA PRO A 151 -26.86 -27.86 -14.31
C PRO A 151 -25.52 -28.57 -14.08
N ASP A 152 -25.54 -29.91 -13.98
CA ASP A 152 -24.36 -30.69 -13.58
C ASP A 152 -23.13 -30.46 -14.48
N PHE A 153 -23.34 -30.30 -15.78
CA PHE A 153 -22.26 -30.05 -16.74
C PHE A 153 -21.55 -28.70 -16.52
N LEU A 154 -22.18 -27.74 -15.83
CA LEU A 154 -21.59 -26.44 -15.48
C LEU A 154 -20.93 -26.42 -14.10
N LYS A 155 -21.21 -27.39 -13.22
CA LYS A 155 -20.65 -27.42 -11.85
C LYS A 155 -19.12 -27.43 -11.85
N GLY A 156 -18.50 -28.15 -12.79
CA GLY A 156 -17.04 -28.15 -12.96
C GLY A 156 -16.51 -26.75 -13.32
N ALA A 157 -17.14 -26.09 -14.28
CA ALA A 157 -16.74 -24.76 -14.75
C ALA A 157 -16.95 -23.66 -13.69
N LEU A 158 -17.98 -23.78 -12.85
CA LEU A 158 -18.32 -22.81 -11.79
C LEU A 158 -17.77 -23.18 -10.40
N SER A 159 -16.91 -24.20 -10.32
CA SER A 159 -16.25 -24.62 -9.09
C SER A 159 -15.19 -23.63 -8.60
N LYS A 160 -14.79 -22.67 -9.43
CA LYS A 160 -13.84 -21.60 -9.12
C LYS A 160 -14.39 -20.26 -9.61
N GLN A 161 -14.03 -19.19 -8.89
CA GLN A 161 -14.30 -17.82 -9.33
C GLN A 161 -13.24 -17.35 -10.32
N PHE A 162 -13.66 -16.62 -11.36
CA PHE A 162 -12.77 -16.05 -12.38
C PHE A 162 -12.22 -14.69 -11.97
N CYS A 163 -11.58 -14.63 -10.80
CA CYS A 163 -11.09 -13.42 -10.16
C CYS A 163 -9.54 -13.35 -10.14
N GLU A 164 -8.92 -13.96 -11.14
CA GLU A 164 -7.47 -13.91 -11.36
C GLU A 164 -7.05 -12.45 -11.57
N ASN A 165 -6.12 -11.95 -10.76
CA ASN A 165 -5.63 -10.57 -10.79
C ASN A 165 -6.69 -9.49 -10.54
N LEU A 166 -7.85 -9.85 -9.98
CA LEU A 166 -8.88 -8.88 -9.62
C LEU A 166 -8.30 -7.82 -8.67
N LEU A 167 -7.66 -8.26 -7.57
CA LEU A 167 -7.13 -7.36 -6.55
C LEU A 167 -5.81 -6.71 -6.99
N ALA A 168 -4.91 -7.48 -7.59
CA ALA A 168 -3.59 -7.03 -8.04
C ALA A 168 -3.63 -6.26 -9.39
N HIS A 169 -4.64 -5.43 -9.60
CA HIS A 169 -4.77 -4.62 -10.80
C HIS A 169 -3.95 -3.32 -10.70
N PRO A 170 -3.14 -2.93 -11.70
CA PRO A 170 -2.22 -1.78 -11.60
C PRO A 170 -2.87 -0.42 -11.31
N ARG A 171 -4.16 -0.27 -11.62
CA ARG A 171 -4.94 0.96 -11.39
C ARG A 171 -5.75 0.95 -10.08
N ARG A 172 -5.79 -0.19 -9.38
CA ARG A 172 -6.50 -0.32 -8.12
C ARG A 172 -5.65 0.25 -6.99
N LYS A 173 -6.30 0.92 -6.05
CA LYS A 173 -5.69 1.44 -4.83
C LYS A 173 -6.48 0.94 -3.64
N LEU A 174 -5.80 0.39 -2.65
CA LEU A 174 -6.38 0.14 -1.34
C LEU A 174 -6.43 1.47 -0.59
N VAL A 175 -7.64 1.95 -0.30
CA VAL A 175 -7.88 3.21 0.40
C VAL A 175 -7.88 2.97 1.90
N HIS A 176 -8.60 1.94 2.34
CA HIS A 176 -8.70 1.57 3.76
C HIS A 176 -8.90 0.07 3.91
N GLU A 177 -8.47 -0.49 5.04
CA GLU A 177 -8.76 -1.87 5.43
C GLU A 177 -8.88 -1.98 6.94
N GLY A 178 -9.77 -2.85 7.45
CA GLY A 178 -9.93 -3.00 8.89
C GLY A 178 -10.97 -4.02 9.34
N PRO A 179 -10.89 -4.45 10.61
CA PRO A 179 -11.90 -5.30 11.23
C PRO A 179 -13.18 -4.49 11.47
N LEU A 180 -14.32 -5.13 11.19
CA LEU A 180 -15.65 -4.57 11.42
C LEU A 180 -16.57 -5.67 11.93
N GLU A 181 -17.71 -5.29 12.49
CA GLU A 181 -18.78 -6.20 12.87
C GLU A 181 -19.88 -6.16 11.81
N PHE A 182 -20.28 -7.32 11.29
CA PHE A 182 -21.33 -7.47 10.29
C PHE A 182 -22.61 -7.99 10.93
N VAL A 183 -23.72 -7.27 10.72
CA VAL A 183 -25.03 -7.60 11.27
C VAL A 183 -25.86 -8.32 10.21
N GLU A 184 -26.14 -9.61 10.43
CA GLU A 184 -26.93 -10.45 9.52
C GLU A 184 -27.92 -11.32 10.30
N ASN A 185 -29.20 -11.32 9.88
CA ASN A 185 -30.26 -12.13 10.49
C ASN A 185 -30.35 -11.99 12.02
N GLY A 186 -30.16 -10.78 12.54
CA GLY A 186 -30.18 -10.50 13.98
C GLY A 186 -28.92 -10.94 14.74
N LYS A 187 -27.88 -11.40 14.05
CA LYS A 187 -26.60 -11.81 14.64
C LYS A 187 -25.48 -10.89 14.20
N ILE A 188 -24.60 -10.56 15.14
CA ILE A 188 -23.37 -9.81 14.90
C ILE A 188 -22.24 -10.81 14.70
N THR A 189 -21.45 -10.64 13.64
CA THR A 189 -20.31 -11.50 13.32
C THR A 189 -19.09 -10.70 12.90
N ASP A 190 -17.91 -11.13 13.30
CA ASP A 190 -16.67 -10.47 12.90
C ASP A 190 -16.44 -10.59 11.39
N CYS A 191 -16.08 -9.47 10.78
CA CYS A 191 -15.66 -9.39 9.38
C CYS A 191 -14.41 -8.52 9.25
N TYR A 192 -13.78 -8.59 8.09
CA TYR A 192 -12.68 -7.71 7.71
C TYR A 192 -12.99 -7.11 6.35
N CYS A 193 -13.00 -5.79 6.27
CA CYS A 193 -13.42 -5.07 5.08
C CYS A 193 -12.23 -4.38 4.41
N PHE A 194 -12.27 -4.34 3.08
CA PHE A 194 -11.29 -3.64 2.25
C PHE A 194 -12.05 -2.62 1.39
N LEU A 195 -11.67 -1.36 1.51
CA LEU A 195 -12.14 -0.28 0.66
C LEU A 195 -11.07 -0.02 -0.41
N PHE A 196 -11.38 -0.38 -1.65
CA PHE A 196 -10.58 -0.01 -2.81
C PHE A 196 -11.14 1.28 -3.41
N ASN A 197 -10.40 1.89 -4.34
CA ASN A 197 -10.87 3.08 -5.05
C ASN A 197 -12.03 2.84 -6.03
N ASP A 198 -12.35 1.59 -6.33
CA ASP A 198 -13.39 1.19 -7.28
C ASP A 198 -14.44 0.22 -6.70
N MET A 199 -14.16 -0.41 -5.56
CA MET A 199 -15.07 -1.38 -4.94
C MET A 199 -14.88 -1.49 -3.42
N PHE A 200 -15.95 -1.91 -2.73
CA PHE A 200 -15.97 -2.27 -1.33
C PHE A 200 -16.09 -3.79 -1.18
N LEU A 201 -15.22 -4.41 -0.37
CA LEU A 201 -15.13 -5.86 -0.21
C LEU A 201 -15.31 -6.27 1.26
N ILE A 202 -16.30 -7.14 1.51
CA ILE A 202 -16.59 -7.68 2.84
C ILE A 202 -16.10 -9.13 2.92
N THR A 203 -15.26 -9.44 3.91
CA THR A 203 -14.68 -10.78 4.10
C THR A 203 -14.84 -11.31 5.52
N LYS A 204 -14.73 -12.63 5.70
CA LYS A 204 -14.58 -13.29 7.00
C LYS A 204 -13.15 -13.73 7.19
N THR A 205 -12.62 -13.54 8.40
CA THR A 205 -11.25 -13.99 8.72
C THR A 205 -11.23 -15.50 8.96
N LYS A 206 -10.28 -16.20 8.33
CA LYS A 206 -10.03 -17.63 8.50
C LYS A 206 -8.57 -17.84 8.89
N LYS A 207 -8.36 -18.29 10.12
CA LYS A 207 -7.02 -18.63 10.63
C LYS A 207 -6.63 -20.02 10.13
N ALA A 208 -5.53 -20.14 9.41
CA ALA A 208 -5.00 -21.45 9.03
C ALA A 208 -4.28 -22.08 10.24
N ALA A 209 -4.67 -23.30 10.61
CA ALA A 209 -3.96 -24.09 11.61
C ALA A 209 -2.73 -24.73 10.96
N THR A 210 -1.54 -24.18 11.20
CA THR A 210 -0.29 -24.85 10.81
C THR A 210 -0.04 -26.04 11.73
N LYS A 211 -0.06 -27.27 11.19
CA LYS A 211 0.44 -28.45 11.89
C LYS A 211 1.97 -28.33 12.02
N THR A 212 2.47 -28.00 13.21
CA THR A 212 3.90 -27.91 13.49
C THR A 212 4.52 -29.31 13.58
N LYS A 213 5.41 -29.66 12.65
CA LYS A 213 6.50 -30.61 12.92
C LYS A 213 7.53 -29.88 13.80
N LYS A 214 8.01 -30.56 14.85
CA LYS A 214 8.93 -30.03 15.87
C LYS A 214 10.18 -29.38 15.24
N GLY A 215 10.48 -28.15 15.64
CA GLY A 215 11.78 -27.50 15.44
C GLY A 215 11.68 -26.08 14.89
N VAL A 216 12.12 -25.11 15.68
CA VAL A 216 12.34 -23.68 15.38
C VAL A 216 11.09 -22.79 15.45
N HIS A 217 11.08 -21.91 16.45
CA HIS A 217 10.06 -20.90 16.71
C HIS A 217 10.15 -19.75 15.69
N THR A 218 9.12 -19.62 14.85
CA THR A 218 8.54 -18.36 14.35
C THR A 218 7.19 -18.70 13.71
N SER A 219 6.17 -19.01 14.50
CA SER A 219 4.82 -19.30 13.98
C SER A 219 4.09 -18.01 13.62
N SER A 220 4.40 -17.42 12.46
CA SER A 220 3.51 -16.43 11.84
C SER A 220 2.27 -17.16 11.35
N LYS A 221 1.16 -17.05 12.09
CA LYS A 221 -0.14 -17.56 11.63
C LYS A 221 -0.57 -16.72 10.43
N THR A 222 -0.53 -17.29 9.23
CA THR A 222 -1.11 -16.64 8.04
C THR A 222 -2.62 -16.60 8.17
N GLU A 223 -3.19 -15.40 8.20
CA GLU A 223 -4.63 -15.18 8.17
C GLU A 223 -5.11 -15.05 6.73
N TYR A 224 -6.19 -15.75 6.40
CA TYR A 224 -6.85 -15.68 5.10
C TYR A 224 -8.18 -14.93 5.22
N TYR A 225 -8.61 -14.29 4.14
CA TYR A 225 -9.83 -13.51 4.08
C TYR A 225 -10.80 -14.17 3.10
N VAL A 226 -11.83 -14.84 3.62
CA VAL A 226 -12.82 -15.52 2.78
C VAL A 226 -13.90 -14.52 2.40
N VAL A 227 -14.09 -14.28 1.10
CA VAL A 227 -15.09 -13.32 0.61
C VAL A 227 -16.48 -13.71 1.11
N HIS A 228 -17.14 -12.79 1.81
CA HIS A 228 -18.43 -13.05 2.43
C HIS A 228 -19.60 -12.64 1.53
N LYS A 229 -19.46 -11.50 0.85
CA LYS A 229 -20.44 -10.94 -0.09
C LYS A 229 -19.74 -10.55 -1.38
N GLN A 230 -20.49 -10.51 -2.49
CA GLN A 230 -19.95 -10.03 -3.76
C GLN A 230 -19.40 -8.60 -3.58
N PRO A 231 -18.27 -8.24 -4.24
CA PRO A 231 -17.75 -6.88 -4.21
C PRO A 231 -18.82 -5.87 -4.62
N VAL A 232 -18.94 -4.77 -3.88
CA VAL A 232 -19.88 -3.69 -4.18
C VAL A 232 -19.12 -2.59 -4.93
N PRO A 233 -19.41 -2.31 -6.21
CA PRO A 233 -18.75 -1.23 -6.93
C PRO A 233 -19.09 0.13 -6.31
N LEU A 234 -18.11 1.02 -6.17
CA LEU A 234 -18.32 2.31 -5.51
C LEU A 234 -19.18 3.28 -6.33
N ASP A 235 -19.27 3.10 -7.64
CA ASP A 235 -20.13 3.90 -8.53
C ASP A 235 -21.63 3.61 -8.35
N SER A 236 -21.95 2.54 -7.62
CA SER A 236 -23.30 2.05 -7.37
C SER A 236 -23.54 1.72 -5.90
N CYS A 237 -22.74 2.34 -5.02
CA CYS A 237 -22.76 2.15 -3.58
C CYS A 237 -23.19 3.42 -2.86
N VAL A 238 -24.02 3.31 -1.84
CA VAL A 238 -24.40 4.41 -0.93
C VAL A 238 -24.07 4.01 0.51
N PHE A 239 -23.37 4.88 1.23
CA PHE A 239 -23.08 4.73 2.65
C PHE A 239 -24.02 5.62 3.47
N CYS A 240 -24.74 5.02 4.41
CA CYS A 240 -25.67 5.72 5.29
C CYS A 240 -25.24 5.55 6.75
N ASP A 241 -25.28 6.62 7.53
CA ASP A 241 -25.17 6.52 8.98
C ASP A 241 -26.41 5.79 9.53
N ALA A 242 -26.20 4.84 10.44
CA ALA A 242 -27.25 4.02 11.04
C ALA A 242 -27.13 3.92 12.56
N ASP A 243 -26.58 4.96 13.22
CA ASP A 243 -26.64 5.04 14.68
C ASP A 243 -28.11 5.09 15.13
N SER A 244 -28.55 4.07 15.87
CA SER A 244 -29.89 4.07 16.44
C SER A 244 -29.90 4.89 17.72
N ASP A 245 -30.62 6.01 17.74
CA ASP A 245 -31.12 6.59 18.99
C ASP A 245 -32.12 5.57 19.58
N GLU A 246 -31.97 5.25 20.87
CA GLU A 246 -32.47 4.05 21.57
C GLU A 246 -33.99 3.75 21.55
N ASN A 247 -34.81 4.41 20.74
CA ASN A 247 -36.24 4.47 21.02
C ASN A 247 -37.15 3.42 20.37
N HIS A 248 -36.79 2.70 19.29
CA HIS A 248 -37.76 1.78 18.66
C HIS A 248 -37.22 0.48 17.99
N SER A 249 -35.95 0.10 18.14
CA SER A 249 -35.41 -1.15 17.56
C SER A 249 -35.08 -2.20 18.63
N SER A 250 -35.40 -3.47 18.37
CA SER A 250 -35.06 -4.61 19.24
C SER A 250 -33.54 -4.90 19.30
N MET A 251 -32.74 -4.19 18.51
CA MET A 251 -31.28 -4.26 18.49
C MET A 251 -30.72 -2.84 18.50
N SER A 252 -29.88 -2.53 19.50
CA SER A 252 -29.18 -1.25 19.56
C SER A 252 -27.96 -1.30 18.65
N LEU A 253 -27.99 -0.50 17.60
CA LEU A 253 -26.88 -0.33 16.67
C LEU A 253 -26.00 0.81 17.20
N LYS A 254 -24.77 0.48 17.58
CA LYS A 254 -23.77 1.45 18.03
C LYS A 254 -22.69 1.58 16.98
N ASN A 255 -22.32 2.82 16.66
CA ASN A 255 -21.31 3.18 15.66
C ASN A 255 -21.53 2.42 14.34
N ALA A 256 -22.77 2.42 13.87
CA ALA A 256 -23.19 1.60 12.73
C ALA A 256 -23.31 2.44 11.46
N PHE A 257 -23.01 1.81 10.33
CA PHE A 257 -23.29 2.36 9.01
C PHE A 257 -23.85 1.26 8.11
N VAL A 258 -24.58 1.69 7.09
CA VAL A 258 -25.25 0.81 6.14
C VAL A 258 -24.70 1.06 4.75
N VAL A 259 -24.34 -0.03 4.07
CA VAL A 259 -23.89 -0.03 2.68
C VAL A 259 -25.04 -0.54 1.81
N ILE A 260 -25.54 0.31 0.93
CA ILE A 260 -26.63 0.02 0.00
C ILE A 260 -26.04 -0.15 -1.40
N HIS A 261 -26.20 -1.34 -1.98
CA HIS A 261 -25.80 -1.61 -3.36
C HIS A 261 -27.00 -1.42 -4.29
N LEU A 262 -26.82 -0.54 -5.27
CA LEU A 262 -27.81 -0.23 -6.30
C LEU A 262 -27.44 -0.89 -7.62
N THR A 263 -28.42 -1.22 -8.44
CA THR A 263 -28.16 -1.47 -9.86
C THR A 263 -27.91 -0.16 -10.60
N ARG A 264 -27.45 -0.26 -11.84
CA ARG A 264 -27.44 0.86 -12.81
C ARG A 264 -28.82 1.49 -13.08
N TYR A 265 -29.91 0.85 -12.63
CA TYR A 265 -31.28 1.34 -12.73
C TYR A 265 -31.81 1.88 -11.39
N TYR A 266 -30.91 2.16 -10.44
CA TYR A 266 -31.22 2.69 -9.10
C TYR A 266 -32.13 1.76 -8.26
N GLN A 267 -32.14 0.47 -8.54
CA GLN A 267 -32.85 -0.52 -7.74
C GLN A 267 -31.92 -1.08 -6.67
N VAL A 268 -32.40 -1.17 -5.43
CA VAL A 268 -31.65 -1.78 -4.33
C VAL A 268 -31.52 -3.28 -4.56
N VAL A 269 -30.28 -3.78 -4.58
CA VAL A 269 -29.96 -5.22 -4.74
C VAL A 269 -29.59 -5.85 -3.41
N SER A 270 -28.84 -5.12 -2.59
CA SER A 270 -28.42 -5.60 -1.28
C SER A 270 -28.19 -4.44 -0.31
N VAL A 271 -28.35 -4.76 0.98
CA VAL A 271 -28.14 -3.85 2.10
C VAL A 271 -27.26 -4.57 3.12
N TYR A 272 -26.18 -3.94 3.55
CA TYR A 272 -25.20 -4.49 4.47
C TYR A 272 -25.06 -3.55 5.67
N THR A 273 -25.37 -4.03 6.87
CA THR A 273 -25.21 -3.26 8.10
C THR A 273 -23.89 -3.64 8.76
N LEU A 274 -23.04 -2.65 9.00
CA LEU A 274 -21.71 -2.79 9.59
C LEU A 274 -21.61 -1.92 10.86
N GLN A 275 -20.82 -2.36 11.82
CA GLN A 275 -20.51 -1.62 13.04
C GLN A 275 -19.00 -1.55 13.27
N THR A 276 -18.57 -0.47 13.89
CA THR A 276 -17.19 -0.28 14.35
C THR A 276 -17.11 -0.40 15.87
N SER A 277 -15.90 -0.65 16.39
CA SER A 277 -15.70 -0.73 17.84
C SER A 277 -15.93 0.62 18.54
N ASN A 278 -15.67 1.73 17.84
CA ASN A 278 -15.83 3.08 18.35
C ASN A 278 -16.17 4.10 17.25
N LYS A 279 -16.71 5.25 17.66
CA LYS A 279 -17.13 6.33 16.74
C LYS A 279 -15.97 6.90 15.92
N SER A 280 -14.76 6.94 16.46
CA SER A 280 -13.58 7.44 15.74
C SER A 280 -13.22 6.54 14.55
N GLU A 281 -13.24 5.22 14.73
CA GLU A 281 -13.04 4.25 13.65
C GLU A 281 -14.12 4.36 12.58
N LYS A 282 -15.37 4.64 12.95
CA LYS A 282 -16.45 4.87 11.99
C LYS A 282 -16.21 6.09 11.11
N VAL A 283 -15.66 7.18 11.66
CA VAL A 283 -15.36 8.40 10.91
C VAL A 283 -14.12 8.22 10.03
N CYS A 284 -13.18 7.38 10.45
CA CYS A 284 -11.96 7.10 9.70
C CYS A 284 -12.14 6.11 8.54
N PHE A 285 -13.18 5.27 8.60
CA PHE A 285 -13.50 4.25 7.60
C PHE A 285 -14.32 4.82 6.45
#